data_AF-A0A2V8GCG3-F1
#
_entry.id   AF-A0A2V8GCG3-F1
#
_cell.length_a   1.000
_cell.length_b   1.000
_cell.length_c   1.000
_cell.angle_alpha   90.00
_cell.angle_beta   90.00
_cell.angle_gamma   90.00
#
_symmetry.space_group_name_H-M   'P 1'
#
loop_
_entity.id
_entity.type
_entity.pdbx_description
1 polymer ?
#
loop_
_entity_poly.entity_id
_entity_poly.type
_entity_poly.pdbx_seq_one_letter_code
_entity_poly.pdbx_strand_id
1 'polypeptide(L)'
;SSNGVLSTLIERKLIKTVGRKQVVGRPFMYGTTREFLERFGLNDLGDLPKVEELSDALGFDLPPALAEATVTTSPLPFEATEEKPPPKATDESETIH
;
A
#
# COMPACT_ATOMS: atom_id res chain seq x y z
N SER A 1 -6.31 -13.24 13.71
CA SER A 1 -6.34 -11.78 13.89
C SER A 1 -5.09 -11.15 13.32
N SER A 2 -5.21 -10.34 12.26
CA SER A 2 -4.09 -9.71 11.55
C SER A 2 -3.20 -8.81 12.43
N ASN A 3 -3.75 -8.25 13.52
CA ASN A 3 -2.99 -7.41 14.45
C ASN A 3 -1.81 -8.13 15.12
N GLY A 4 -1.98 -9.41 15.51
CA GLY A 4 -0.90 -10.18 16.13
C GLY A 4 0.24 -10.49 15.17
N VAL A 5 -0.08 -10.67 13.88
CA VAL A 5 0.92 -10.88 12.82
C VAL A 5 1.73 -9.61 12.61
N LEU A 6 1.08 -8.43 12.53
CA LEU A 6 1.74 -7.13 12.42
C LEU A 6 2.72 -6.90 13.58
N SER A 7 2.30 -7.10 14.83
CA SER A 7 3.20 -6.96 15.99
C SER A 7 4.42 -7.87 15.88
N THR A 8 4.21 -9.13 15.51
CA THR A 8 5.30 -10.11 15.35
C THR A 8 6.30 -9.67 14.28
N LEU A 9 5.82 -9.16 13.14
CA LEU A 9 6.69 -8.69 12.05
C LEU A 9 7.49 -7.45 12.45
N ILE A 10 6.89 -6.54 13.23
CA ILE A 10 7.56 -5.34 13.77
C ILE A 10 8.63 -5.74 14.80
N GLU A 11 8.30 -6.62 15.74
CA GLU A 11 9.22 -7.11 16.77
C GLU A 11 10.44 -7.81 16.16
N ARG A 12 10.24 -8.56 15.07
CA ARG A 12 11.31 -9.20 14.30
C ARG A 12 12.05 -8.25 13.36
N LYS A 13 11.70 -6.95 13.36
CA LYS A 13 12.25 -5.92 12.48
C LYS A 13 12.10 -6.22 11.00
N LEU A 14 11.13 -7.05 10.59
CA LEU A 14 10.88 -7.35 9.18
C LEU A 14 10.12 -6.20 8.48
N ILE A 15 9.33 -5.46 9.24
CA ILE A 15 8.62 -4.27 8.76
C ILE A 15 8.74 -3.13 9.77
N LYS A 16 8.52 -1.90 9.31
CA LYS A 16 8.47 -0.69 10.14
C LYS A 16 7.36 0.25 9.70
N THR A 17 6.94 1.14 10.60
CA THR A 17 6.09 2.27 10.24
C THR A 17 6.89 3.28 9.42
N VAL A 18 6.47 3.58 8.20
CA VAL A 18 7.11 4.57 7.32
C VAL A 18 6.44 5.95 7.40
N GLY A 19 5.25 6.03 7.99
CA GLY A 19 4.57 7.29 8.22
C GLY A 19 3.07 7.13 8.39
N ARG A 20 2.34 8.21 8.18
CA ARG A 20 0.88 8.22 8.14
C ARG A 20 0.42 8.84 6.83
N LYS A 21 -0.54 8.21 6.15
CA LYS A 21 -1.09 8.79 4.92
C LYS A 21 -1.99 9.99 5.27
N GLN A 22 -1.88 11.09 4.53
CA GLN A 22 -2.65 12.32 4.76
C GLN A 22 -4.03 12.24 4.12
N VAL A 23 -4.84 11.30 4.60
CA VAL A 23 -6.18 10.98 4.12
C VAL A 23 -7.10 10.80 5.32
N VAL A 24 -8.40 10.64 5.07
CA VAL A 24 -9.39 10.39 6.13
C VAL A 24 -8.98 9.17 6.97
N GLY A 25 -8.98 9.31 8.30
CA GLY A 25 -8.53 8.28 9.25
C GLY A 25 -7.01 8.21 9.48
N ARG A 26 -6.20 8.90 8.67
CA ARG A 26 -4.74 9.03 8.80
C ARG A 26 -4.05 7.70 9.16
N PRO A 27 -4.24 6.63 8.37
CA PRO A 27 -3.75 5.30 8.70
C PRO A 27 -2.22 5.25 8.73
N PHE A 28 -1.67 4.32 9.53
CA PHE A 28 -0.24 4.02 9.52
C PHE A 28 0.14 3.30 8.23
N MET A 29 1.23 3.74 7.61
CA MET A 29 1.85 3.09 6.48
C MET A 29 3.01 2.23 6.98
N TYR A 30 3.08 0.99 6.52
CA TYR A 30 4.16 0.07 6.82
C TYR A 30 5.00 -0.20 5.59
N GLY A 31 6.30 -0.40 5.78
CA GLY A 31 7.24 -0.80 4.74
C GLY A 31 8.22 -1.85 5.26
N THR A 32 8.87 -2.56 4.35
CA THR A 32 9.94 -3.50 4.69
C THR A 32 11.20 -2.77 5.14
N THR A 33 12.08 -3.49 5.81
CA THR A 33 13.34 -2.98 6.38
C THR A 33 14.55 -3.53 5.64
N ARG A 34 15.75 -3.13 6.06
CA ARG A 34 16.99 -3.75 5.56
C ARG A 34 17.13 -5.17 6.10
N GLU A 35 16.74 -5.39 7.35
CA GLU A 35 16.73 -6.71 7.97
C GLU A 35 15.84 -7.68 7.20
N PHE A 36 14.72 -7.23 6.62
CA PHE A 36 13.94 -8.06 5.70
C PHE A 36 14.80 -8.57 4.54
N LEU A 37 15.47 -7.66 3.81
CA LEU A 37 16.30 -8.03 2.67
C LEU A 37 17.40 -9.02 3.07
N GLU A 38 18.08 -8.77 4.18
CA GLU A 38 19.14 -9.65 4.71
C GLU A 38 18.60 -11.04 5.10
N ARG A 39 17.43 -11.11 5.73
CA ARG A 39 16.81 -12.36 6.16
C ARG A 39 16.35 -13.23 5.00
N PHE A 40 15.97 -12.61 3.88
CA PHE A 40 15.54 -13.29 2.66
C PHE A 40 16.65 -13.39 1.60
N GLY A 41 17.86 -12.90 1.89
CA GLY A 41 19.00 -12.98 0.96
C GLY A 41 18.86 -12.10 -0.29
N LEU A 42 18.13 -10.99 -0.18
CA LEU A 42 17.86 -10.04 -1.27
C LEU A 42 18.82 -8.85 -1.19
N ASN A 43 19.25 -8.29 -2.33
CA ASN A 43 20.02 -7.05 -2.33
C ASN A 43 19.11 -5.83 -2.27
N ASP A 44 17.99 -5.90 -2.98
CA ASP A 44 16.93 -4.90 -3.05
C ASP A 44 15.55 -5.54 -3.32
N LEU A 45 14.51 -4.71 -3.43
CA LEU A 45 13.12 -5.17 -3.62
C LEU A 45 12.83 -5.66 -5.05
N GLY A 46 13.65 -5.33 -6.02
CA GLY A 46 13.57 -5.84 -7.39
C GLY A 46 14.00 -7.30 -7.52
N ASP A 47 14.78 -7.82 -6.56
CA ASP A 47 15.17 -9.23 -6.47
C ASP A 47 14.03 -10.14 -5.96
N LEU A 48 12.85 -9.59 -5.66
CA LEU A 48 11.71 -10.40 -5.20
C LEU A 48 11.26 -11.35 -6.32
N PRO A 49 11.05 -12.65 -6.01
CA PRO A 49 10.54 -13.60 -6.97
C PRO A 49 9.13 -13.17 -7.42
N LYS A 50 8.77 -13.57 -8.64
CA LYS A 50 7.39 -13.42 -9.09
C LYS A 50 6.46 -14.24 -8.20
N VAL A 51 5.20 -13.84 -8.15
CA VAL A 51 4.19 -14.50 -7.32
C VAL A 51 4.10 -16.01 -7.63
N GLU A 52 4.16 -16.38 -8.91
CA GLU A 52 4.18 -17.78 -9.37
C GLU A 52 5.43 -18.55 -8.91
N GLU A 53 6.60 -17.93 -8.99
CA GLU A 53 7.86 -18.56 -8.54
C GLU A 53 7.88 -18.72 -7.01
N LEU A 54 7.28 -17.76 -6.30
CA LEU A 54 7.16 -17.80 -4.84
C LEU A 54 6.21 -18.90 -4.37
N SER A 55 5.10 -19.15 -5.08
CA SER A 55 4.16 -20.21 -4.75
C SER A 55 4.77 -21.60 -4.91
N ASP A 56 5.52 -21.79 -5.99
CA ASP A 56 6.23 -23.05 -6.25
C ASP A 56 7.29 -23.31 -5.17
N ALA A 57 8.06 -22.27 -4.79
CA ALA A 57 9.09 -22.38 -3.77
C ALA A 57 8.55 -22.66 -2.35
N LEU A 58 7.39 -22.09 -2.01
CA LEU A 58 6.77 -22.21 -0.68
C LEU A 58 5.72 -23.31 -0.59
N GLY A 59 5.40 -23.98 -1.70
CA GLY A 59 4.47 -25.10 -1.76
C GLY A 59 3.03 -24.72 -1.39
N PHE A 60 2.62 -23.48 -1.67
CA PHE A 60 1.22 -23.07 -1.51
C PHE A 60 0.56 -22.90 -2.87
N ASP A 61 -0.65 -23.41 -3.01
CA ASP A 61 -1.45 -23.24 -4.22
C ASP A 61 -1.99 -21.80 -4.27
N LEU A 62 -1.64 -21.05 -5.30
CA LEU A 62 -2.14 -19.69 -5.48
C LEU A 62 -3.63 -19.75 -5.85
N PRO A 63 -4.51 -19.10 -5.09
CA PRO A 63 -5.88 -18.93 -5.56
C PRO A 63 -5.84 -18.13 -6.88
N PRO A 64 -6.71 -18.47 -7.85
CA PRO A 64 -6.67 -17.87 -9.20
C PRO A 64 -6.78 -16.34 -9.18
N ALA A 65 -7.44 -15.77 -8.16
CA ALA A 65 -7.53 -14.33 -7.93
C ALA A 65 -6.17 -13.62 -7.70
N LEU A 66 -5.13 -14.35 -7.30
CA LEU A 66 -3.77 -13.82 -7.11
C LEU A 66 -2.82 -14.20 -8.26
N ALA A 67 -3.15 -15.24 -9.03
CA ALA A 67 -2.38 -15.69 -10.19
C ALA A 67 -2.55 -14.73 -11.39
N GLU A 68 -3.73 -14.13 -11.54
CA GLU A 68 -4.00 -13.11 -12.55
C GLU A 68 -3.42 -11.74 -12.17
N ALA A 69 -2.12 -11.68 -11.86
CA ALA A 69 -1.38 -10.48 -11.46
C ALA A 69 -1.38 -9.40 -12.55
N THR A 70 -2.54 -8.83 -12.86
CA THR A 70 -2.66 -7.47 -13.30
C THR A 70 -2.22 -6.65 -12.11
N VAL A 71 -1.09 -5.94 -12.24
CA VAL A 71 -0.72 -4.86 -11.33
C VAL A 71 -1.89 -3.90 -11.36
N THR A 72 -2.87 -4.12 -10.48
CA THR A 72 -4.06 -3.32 -10.46
C THR A 72 -3.61 -2.03 -9.82
N THR A 73 -3.23 -1.06 -10.64
CA THR A 73 -3.22 0.36 -10.28
C THR A 73 -4.65 0.85 -10.04
N SER A 74 -5.49 0.01 -9.42
CA SER A 74 -6.75 0.44 -8.85
C SER A 74 -6.37 1.37 -7.72
N PRO A 75 -6.83 2.62 -7.76
CA PRO A 75 -6.58 3.54 -6.67
C PRO A 75 -7.10 2.87 -5.40
N LEU A 76 -6.21 2.76 -4.41
CA LEU A 76 -6.61 2.18 -3.14
C LEU A 76 -7.77 3.02 -2.57
N PRO A 77 -8.64 2.47 -1.71
CA PRO A 77 -9.78 3.22 -1.16
C PRO A 77 -9.39 4.54 -0.48
N PHE A 78 -8.12 4.65 -0.10
CA PHE A 78 -7.50 5.83 0.49
C PHE A 78 -6.91 6.83 -0.52
N GLU A 79 -6.87 6.55 -1.82
CA GLU A 79 -6.39 7.46 -2.88
C GLU A 79 -7.51 8.28 -3.51
N ALA A 80 -8.75 7.79 -3.47
CA ALA A 80 -9.91 8.43 -4.11
C ALA A 80 -10.45 9.70 -3.39
N THR A 81 -9.64 10.37 -2.55
CA THR A 81 -10.05 11.56 -1.78
C THR A 81 -9.28 12.84 -2.14
N GLU A 82 -8.57 12.88 -3.26
CA GLU A 82 -8.18 14.17 -3.86
C GLU A 82 -9.39 14.79 -4.55
N GLU A 83 -10.14 15.56 -3.75
CA GLU A 83 -11.17 16.49 -4.19
C GLU A 83 -10.59 17.43 -5.28
N LYS A 84 -10.97 17.20 -6.53
CA LYS A 84 -10.85 18.19 -7.60
C LYS A 84 -11.48 19.49 -7.08
N PRO A 85 -10.75 20.62 -7.02
CA PRO A 85 -11.31 21.85 -6.48
C PRO A 85 -12.53 22.23 -7.34
N PRO A 86 -13.63 22.72 -6.72
CA PRO A 86 -14.75 23.22 -7.49
C PRO A 86 -14.26 24.36 -8.38
N PRO A 87 -14.74 24.49 -9.64
CA PRO A 87 -14.48 25.69 -10.41
C PRO A 87 -14.99 26.87 -9.58
N LYS A 88 -14.10 27.83 -9.28
CA LYS A 88 -14.49 29.14 -8.74
C LYS A 88 -15.52 29.73 -9.70
N ALA A 89 -16.80 29.60 -9.36
CA ALA A 89 -17.80 30.56 -9.81
C ALA A 89 -17.63 31.76 -8.90
N THR A 90 -17.08 32.83 -9.48
CA THR A 90 -16.99 34.14 -8.86
C THR A 90 -18.39 34.58 -8.46
N ASP A 91 -18.59 34.81 -7.16
CA ASP A 91 -19.72 35.58 -6.65
C ASP A 91 -19.36 37.06 -6.78
N GLU A 92 -20.03 37.76 -7.68
CA GLU A 92 -20.09 39.22 -7.67
C GLU A 92 -21.57 39.63 -7.78
N SER A 93 -22.21 39.65 -6.61
CA SER A 93 -23.03 40.75 -6.09
C SER A 93 -23.89 41.54 -7.09
N GLU A 94 -25.20 41.25 -7.00
CA GLU A 94 -26.34 42.19 -6.93
C GLU A 94 -25.99 43.70 -6.94
N THR A 95 -26.52 44.49 -7.90
CA THR A 95 -27.02 45.89 -7.73
C THR A 95 -27.67 46.44 -9.03
N ILE A 96 -29.01 46.53 -9.00
CA ILE A 96 -29.94 47.60 -9.46
C ILE A 96 -29.51 48.57 -10.59
N HIS A 97 -30.23 48.52 -11.73
CA HIS A 97 -30.98 49.64 -12.34
C HIS A 97 -32.02 49.14 -13.34
#